data_AF-A0A2K9AFR7-F1
#
_entry.id   AF-A0A2K9AFR7-F1
#
_cell.length_a   1.000
_cell.length_b   1.000
_cell.length_c   1.000
_cell.angle_alpha   90.00
_cell.angle_beta   90.00
_cell.angle_gamma   90.00
#
_symmetry.space_group_name_H-M   'P 1'
#
loop_
_entity.id
_entity.type
_entity.pdbx_description
1 polymer ?
#
loop_
_entity_poly.entity_id
_entity_poly.type
_entity_poly.pdbx_seq_one_letter_code
_entity_poly.pdbx_strand_id
1 'polypeptide(L)'
;MTQPSEQKVPQPEVFKLSPIALLLDIIGMALVVFAGYEIYMNNEQGGGLLVNTISWPYYPWVIMVIGVLLMIPFHKQIFKAYRIVKQYKKEQAKADRPRF
;
A
#
# COMPACT_ATOMS: atom_id res chain seq x y z
N MET A 1 -0.26 -50.15 9.25
CA MET A 1 0.50 -49.18 8.44
C MET A 1 -0.42 -48.01 8.13
N THR A 2 -0.39 -46.96 8.95
CA THR A 2 -1.18 -45.75 8.72
C THR A 2 -0.32 -44.76 7.95
N GLN A 3 -0.67 -44.53 6.68
CA GLN A 3 -0.10 -43.46 5.86
C GLN A 3 -0.24 -42.13 6.62
N PRO A 4 0.82 -41.31 6.75
CA PRO A 4 0.63 -39.94 7.18
C PRO A 4 -0.14 -39.24 6.08
N SER A 5 -1.37 -38.84 6.39
CA SER A 5 -2.14 -37.92 5.56
C SER A 5 -1.30 -36.68 5.37
N GLU A 6 -0.73 -36.51 4.16
CA GLU A 6 -0.18 -35.24 3.71
C GLU A 6 -1.30 -34.20 3.85
N GLN A 7 -1.26 -33.48 4.97
CA GLN A 7 -2.15 -32.37 5.23
C GLN A 7 -1.70 -31.27 4.27
N LYS A 8 -2.26 -31.32 3.07
CA LYS A 8 -2.04 -30.38 1.97
C LYS A 8 -2.46 -29.00 2.49
N VAL A 9 -1.52 -28.29 3.10
CA VAL A 9 -1.76 -26.93 3.58
C VAL A 9 -2.12 -26.15 2.32
N PRO A 10 -3.34 -25.59 2.21
CA PRO A 10 -3.78 -24.95 0.99
C PRO A 10 -2.85 -23.78 0.70
N GLN A 11 -2.04 -23.87 -0.35
CA GLN A 11 -1.14 -22.80 -0.77
C GLN A 11 -1.96 -21.51 -0.86
N PRO A 12 -1.49 -20.38 -0.29
CA PRO A 12 -2.25 -19.15 -0.32
C PRO A 12 -2.57 -18.85 -1.79
N GLU A 13 -3.86 -18.76 -2.12
CA GLU A 13 -4.29 -18.31 -3.44
C GLU A 13 -3.50 -17.06 -3.77
N VAL A 14 -2.80 -17.08 -4.90
CA VAL A 14 -1.95 -15.97 -5.36
C VAL A 14 -2.83 -14.73 -5.39
N PHE A 15 -2.69 -13.88 -4.38
CA PHE A 15 -3.60 -12.77 -4.17
C PHE A 15 -3.48 -11.87 -5.40
N LYS A 16 -4.52 -11.86 -6.24
CA LYS A 16 -4.51 -11.11 -7.51
C LYS A 16 -4.60 -9.63 -7.18
N LEU A 17 -3.45 -9.00 -7.00
CA LEU A 17 -3.34 -7.54 -6.87
C LEU A 17 -3.97 -6.93 -8.12
N SER A 18 -4.92 -6.01 -7.93
CA SER A 18 -5.54 -5.34 -9.06
C SER A 18 -4.50 -4.43 -9.74
N PRO A 19 -4.19 -4.61 -11.04
CA PRO A 19 -3.24 -3.76 -11.76
C PRO A 19 -3.66 -2.29 -11.73
N ILE A 20 -4.97 -2.04 -11.72
CA ILE A 20 -5.55 -0.69 -11.64
C ILE A 20 -5.29 -0.08 -10.27
N ALA A 21 -5.43 -0.85 -9.19
CA ALA A 21 -5.14 -0.36 -7.84
C ALA A 21 -3.65 -0.05 -7.65
N LEU A 22 -2.78 -0.88 -8.22
CA LEU A 22 -1.33 -0.60 -8.25
C LEU A 22 -1.04 0.70 -9.02
N LEU A 23 -1.70 0.91 -10.16
CA LEU A 23 -1.50 2.12 -10.96
C LEU A 23 -2.01 3.38 -10.24
N LEU A 24 -3.14 3.30 -9.53
CA LEU A 24 -3.64 4.37 -8.65
C LEU A 24 -2.67 4.66 -7.49
N ASP A 25 -2.01 3.65 -6.94
CA ASP A 25 -1.00 3.82 -5.88
C ASP A 25 0.24 4.57 -6.39
N ILE A 26 0.73 4.20 -7.58
CA ILE A 26 1.86 4.89 -8.23
C ILE A 26 1.52 6.35 -8.51
N ILE A 27 0.31 6.61 -9.03
CA ILE A 27 -0.17 7.98 -9.25
C ILE A 27 -0.27 8.74 -7.92
N GLY A 28 -0.79 8.10 -6.87
CA GLY A 28 -0.88 8.66 -5.53
C GLY A 28 0.50 9.04 -4.97
N MET A 29 1.49 8.15 -5.09
CA MET A 29 2.89 8.43 -4.71
C MET A 29 3.43 9.65 -5.46
N ALA A 30 3.25 9.69 -6.78
CA ALA A 30 3.73 10.79 -7.61
C ALA A 30 3.11 12.13 -7.18
N LEU A 31 1.81 12.15 -6.87
CA LEU A 31 1.12 13.35 -6.39
C LEU A 31 1.61 13.80 -5.02
N VAL A 32 1.89 12.88 -4.10
CA VAL A 32 2.43 13.21 -2.77
C VAL A 32 3.85 13.77 -2.87
N VAL A 33 4.71 13.17 -3.69
CA VAL A 33 6.08 13.66 -3.94
C VAL A 33 6.04 15.05 -4.58
N PHE A 34 5.18 15.23 -5.60
CA PHE A 34 4.99 16.52 -6.26
C PHE A 34 4.49 17.58 -5.29
N ALA A 35 3.50 17.26 -4.45
CA ALA A 35 3.02 18.17 -3.42
C ALA A 35 4.11 18.55 -2.41
N GLY A 36 4.94 17.58 -1.98
CA GLY A 36 6.07 17.84 -1.10
C GLY A 36 7.11 18.77 -1.73
N TYR A 37 7.41 18.57 -3.02
CA TYR A 37 8.27 19.46 -3.79
C TYR A 37 7.70 20.88 -3.89
N GLU A 38 6.41 21.03 -4.17
CA GLU A 38 5.73 22.33 -4.23
C GLU A 38 5.75 23.05 -2.87
N ILE A 39 5.51 22.34 -1.75
CA ILE A 39 5.59 22.91 -0.40
C ILE A 39 7.01 23.39 -0.10
N TYR A 40 8.02 22.58 -0.44
CA TYR A 40 9.42 22.93 -0.26
C TYR A 40 9.80 24.18 -1.05
N MET A 41 9.45 24.23 -2.34
CA MET A 41 9.72 25.37 -3.22
C MET A 41 9.01 26.64 -2.74
N ASN A 42 7.75 26.53 -2.30
CA ASN A 42 7.03 27.66 -1.70
C ASN A 42 7.72 28.21 -0.46
N ASN A 43 8.21 27.33 0.41
CA ASN A 43 8.83 27.73 1.67
C ASN A 43 10.24 28.31 1.48
N GLU A 44 11.05 27.78 0.55
CA GLU A 44 12.43 28.23 0.37
C GLU A 44 12.59 29.37 -0.63
N GLN A 45 11.81 29.36 -1.72
CA GLN A 45 11.97 30.31 -2.83
C GLN A 45 10.84 31.34 -2.92
N GLY A 46 9.85 31.26 -2.02
CA GLY A 46 8.69 32.14 -2.03
C GLY A 46 7.76 31.93 -3.23
N GLY A 47 7.91 30.81 -3.96
CA GLY A 47 7.12 30.50 -5.14
C GLY A 47 7.31 29.06 -5.62
N GLY A 48 6.22 28.30 -5.62
CA GLY A 48 6.09 26.98 -6.24
C GLY A 48 5.77 27.07 -7.73
N LEU A 49 5.99 25.97 -8.45
CA LEU A 49 5.83 25.88 -9.90
C LEU A 49 4.38 26.18 -10.32
N LEU A 50 3.42 25.90 -9.45
CA LEU A 50 2.00 26.20 -9.65
C LEU A 50 1.47 27.38 -8.82
N VAL A 51 2.25 28.04 -7.95
CA VAL A 51 1.78 29.19 -7.17
C VAL A 51 1.47 30.41 -8.04
N ASN A 52 2.16 30.56 -9.16
CA ASN A 52 1.87 31.61 -10.13
C ASN A 52 0.55 31.37 -10.89
N THR A 53 0.10 30.10 -10.99
CA THR A 53 -1.11 29.70 -11.72
C THR A 53 -2.31 29.51 -10.79
N ILE A 54 -2.05 29.07 -9.57
CA ILE A 54 -3.02 28.81 -8.51
C ILE A 54 -2.61 29.71 -7.34
N SER A 55 -3.27 30.86 -7.21
CA SER A 55 -3.05 31.88 -6.17
C SER A 55 -3.42 31.42 -4.75
N TRP A 56 -3.54 30.11 -4.53
CA TRP A 56 -3.93 29.53 -3.26
C TRP A 56 -2.74 28.78 -2.62
N PRO A 57 -2.06 29.34 -1.61
CA PRO A 57 -0.84 28.75 -1.04
C PRO A 57 -1.05 27.35 -0.41
N TYR A 58 -2.29 26.94 -0.19
CA TYR A 58 -2.65 25.65 0.39
C TYR A 58 -2.96 24.55 -0.64
N TYR A 59 -2.94 24.82 -1.95
CA TYR A 59 -3.22 23.77 -2.96
C TYR A 59 -2.31 22.54 -2.85
N PRO A 60 -1.00 22.64 -2.49
CA PRO A 60 -0.15 21.45 -2.40
C PRO A 60 -0.66 20.48 -1.32
N TRP A 61 -1.21 21.00 -0.22
CA TRP A 61 -1.81 20.19 0.84
C TRP A 61 -3.04 19.43 0.35
N VAL A 62 -3.86 20.06 -0.49
CA VAL A 62 -5.02 19.40 -1.11
C VAL A 62 -4.56 18.28 -2.04
N ILE A 63 -3.54 18.52 -2.87
CA ILE A 63 -2.96 17.50 -3.75
C ILE A 63 -2.42 16.32 -2.93
N MET A 64 -1.73 16.60 -1.82
CA MET A 64 -1.22 15.56 -0.92
C MET A 64 -2.35 14.72 -0.31
N VAL A 65 -3.44 15.33 0.16
CA VAL A 65 -4.61 14.60 0.68
C VAL A 65 -5.22 13.71 -0.41
N ILE A 66 -5.39 14.23 -1.63
CA ILE A 66 -5.90 13.45 -2.77
C ILE A 66 -4.96 12.28 -3.09
N GLY A 67 -3.65 12.51 -3.12
CA GLY A 67 -2.64 11.49 -3.35
C GLY A 67 -2.75 10.35 -2.34
N VAL A 68 -2.82 10.67 -1.04
CA VAL A 68 -3.01 9.66 0.03
C VAL A 68 -4.32 8.90 -0.14
N LEU A 69 -5.43 9.58 -0.47
CA LEU A 69 -6.73 8.93 -0.67
C LEU A 69 -6.70 7.91 -1.83
N LEU A 70 -5.97 8.20 -2.91
CA LEU A 70 -5.82 7.29 -4.06
C LEU A 70 -5.07 6.00 -3.70
N MET A 71 -4.20 6.03 -2.69
CA MET A 71 -3.38 4.88 -2.26
C MET A 71 -4.14 3.91 -1.34
N ILE A 72 -5.17 4.39 -0.63
CA ILE A 72 -5.99 3.59 0.30
C ILE A 72 -6.49 2.26 -0.28
N PRO A 73 -7.11 2.20 -1.48
CA PRO A 73 -7.62 0.94 -2.02
C PRO A 73 -6.52 -0.11 -2.24
N PHE A 74 -5.33 0.30 -2.64
CA PHE A 74 -4.19 -0.59 -2.84
C PHE A 74 -3.61 -1.09 -1.51
N HIS A 75 -3.36 -0.19 -0.56
CA HIS A 75 -2.90 -0.59 0.77
C HIS A 75 -3.88 -1.55 1.45
N LYS A 76 -5.20 -1.34 1.30
CA LYS A 76 -6.21 -2.29 1.80
C LYS A 76 -6.06 -3.69 1.20
N GLN A 77 -5.69 -3.82 -0.07
CA GLN A 77 -5.42 -5.11 -0.71
C GLN A 77 -4.16 -5.77 -0.13
N ILE A 78 -3.08 -4.99 0.02
CA ILE A 78 -1.83 -5.47 0.64
C ILE A 78 -2.07 -5.93 2.07
N PHE A 79 -2.79 -5.16 2.89
CA PHE A 79 -3.09 -5.53 4.28
C PHE A 79 -3.90 -6.83 4.37
N LYS A 80 -4.86 -7.05 3.47
CA LYS A 80 -5.60 -8.30 3.40
C LYS A 80 -4.70 -9.47 3.03
N ALA A 81 -3.87 -9.32 1.98
CA ALA A 81 -2.91 -10.33 1.57
C ALA A 81 -1.94 -10.68 2.71
N TYR A 82 -1.41 -9.66 3.38
CA TYR A 82 -0.51 -9.85 4.52
C TYR A 82 -1.18 -10.61 5.68
N ARG A 83 -2.44 -10.29 5.98
CA ARG A 83 -3.21 -10.97 7.04
C ARG A 83 -3.39 -12.46 6.73
N ILE A 84 -3.67 -12.81 5.48
CA ILE A 84 -3.82 -14.20 5.03
C ILE A 84 -2.49 -14.96 5.18
N VAL A 85 -1.38 -14.38 4.69
CA VAL A 85 -0.05 -14.99 4.85
C VAL A 85 0.33 -15.18 6.31
N LYS A 86 0.01 -14.20 7.17
CA LYS A 86 0.27 -14.28 8.61
C LYS A 86 -0.56 -15.39 9.30
N GLN A 87 -1.81 -15.58 8.90
CA GLN A 87 -2.65 -16.69 9.39
C GLN A 87 -2.12 -18.04 8.92
N TYR A 88 -1.73 -18.14 7.65
CA TYR A 88 -1.13 -19.34 7.10
C TYR A 88 0.16 -19.75 7.84
N LYS A 89 1.08 -18.80 8.09
CA LYS A 89 2.29 -19.08 8.88
C LYS A 89 1.98 -19.54 10.30
N LYS A 90 0.91 -19.02 10.92
CA LYS A 90 0.46 -19.49 12.24
C LYS A 90 -0.10 -20.91 12.21
N GLU A 91 -0.80 -21.30 11.15
CA GLU A 91 -1.33 -22.65 10.99
C GLU A 91 -0.23 -23.68 10.72
N GLN A 92 0.74 -23.33 9.86
CA GLN A 92 1.93 -24.15 9.67
C GLN A 92 2.71 -24.34 10.98
N ALA A 93 2.96 -23.27 11.74
CA ALA A 93 3.67 -23.36 13.02
C ALA A 93 2.91 -24.17 14.10
N LYS A 94 1.58 -24.31 13.98
CA LYS A 94 0.79 -25.20 14.85
C LYS A 94 0.87 -26.66 14.39
N ALA A 95 0.93 -26.91 13.09
CA ALA A 95 1.12 -28.25 12.53
C ALA A 95 2.53 -28.80 12.81
N ASP A 96 3.53 -27.92 12.88
CA ASP A 96 4.95 -28.27 13.08
C ASP A 96 5.38 -28.25 14.56
N ARG A 97 4.44 -28.14 15.51
CA ARG A 97 4.78 -28.25 16.94
C ARG A 97 5.15 -29.71 17.26
N PRO A 98 6.32 -29.98 17.86
CA PRO A 98 6.62 -31.30 18.38
C PRO A 98 5.58 -31.67 19.43
N ARG A 99 4.83 -32.76 19.18
CA ARG A 99 3.92 -33.36 20.16
C ARG A 99 4.80 -34.00 21.24
N PHE A 100 4.97 -33.28 22.35
CA PHE A 100 5.45 -33.84 23.62
C PHE A 100 4.27 -34.38 24.40
#